data_AF-A0A1G5VJ81-F1
#
_entry.id   AF-A0A1G5VJ81-F1
#
_cell.length_a   1.000
_cell.length_b   1.000
_cell.length_c   1.000
_cell.angle_alpha   90.00
_cell.angle_beta   90.00
_cell.angle_gamma   90.00
#
_symmetry.space_group_name_H-M   'P 1'
#
loop_
_entity.id
_entity.type
_entity.pdbx_description
1 polymer ?
#
loop_
_entity_poly.entity_id
_entity_poly.type
_entity_poly.pdbx_seq_one_letter_code
_entity_poly.pdbx_strand_id
1 'polypeptide(L)'
;MKGQQMTRRNFCWFTDSGMFNDGFRNRFEAEWNGKRELAELGSGNNYFYTGEVSPWRPDVSGFAEELLNLVQQQADWEAPSDEAVDWLDDVAEDDFDELGQMMQRTFNRWIRKHPEYKLDFFEVENVRGVELHEANL
;
A
#
# COMPACT_ATOMS: atom_id res chain seq x y z
N MET A 1 7.25 -5.28 -24.84
CA MET A 1 6.40 -4.07 -24.86
C MET A 1 7.01 -3.06 -23.89
N LYS A 2 7.35 -1.87 -24.37
CA LYS A 2 7.91 -0.80 -23.53
C LYS A 2 6.78 -0.29 -22.64
N GLY A 3 6.86 -0.60 -21.34
CA GLY A 3 5.92 -0.07 -20.35
C GLY A 3 6.03 1.44 -20.35
N GLN A 4 4.92 2.11 -20.69
CA GLN A 4 4.82 3.56 -20.71
C GLN A 4 5.32 4.11 -19.37
N GLN A 5 6.27 5.04 -19.47
CA GLN A 5 6.67 5.91 -18.39
C GLN A 5 5.40 6.64 -17.93
N MET A 6 4.87 6.29 -16.75
CA MET A 6 3.71 6.95 -16.16
C MET A 6 4.01 8.44 -16.06
N THR A 7 3.44 9.21 -16.99
CA THR A 7 3.46 10.67 -16.96
C THR A 7 2.60 11.12 -15.79
N ARG A 8 3.18 11.17 -14.58
CA ARG A 8 2.70 11.80 -13.32
C ARG A 8 1.20 12.13 -13.30
N ARG A 9 0.34 11.10 -13.31
CA ARG A 9 -1.09 11.19 -13.06
C ARG A 9 -1.32 10.53 -11.71
N ASN A 10 -1.02 11.29 -10.67
CA ASN A 10 -0.86 10.80 -9.31
C ASN A 10 -1.79 11.55 -8.36
N PHE A 11 -2.95 12.03 -8.82
CA PHE A 11 -3.92 12.67 -7.95
C PHE A 11 -5.26 11.97 -8.05
N CYS A 12 -5.97 11.96 -6.93
CA CYS A 12 -7.31 11.41 -6.79
C CYS A 12 -8.24 12.39 -6.07
N TRP A 13 -9.54 12.11 -6.19
CA TRP A 13 -10.55 12.59 -5.27
C TRP A 13 -11.38 11.43 -4.73
N PHE A 14 -11.87 11.55 -3.51
CA PHE A 14 -12.67 10.51 -2.86
C PHE A 14 -13.60 11.07 -1.77
N THR A 15 -14.55 10.26 -1.31
CA THR A 15 -15.47 10.59 -0.21
C THR A 15 -15.45 9.53 0.88
N ASP A 16 -15.96 9.88 2.06
CA ASP A 16 -16.15 8.93 3.16
C ASP A 16 -17.19 7.84 2.84
N SER A 17 -18.03 8.06 1.83
CA SER A 17 -18.99 7.07 1.35
C SER A 17 -18.37 6.03 0.39
N GLY A 18 -17.05 6.07 0.18
CA GLY A 18 -16.33 5.10 -0.64
C GLY A 18 -16.27 5.41 -2.14
N MET A 19 -16.66 6.63 -2.55
CA MET A 19 -16.38 7.07 -3.93
C MET A 19 -14.90 7.35 -4.07
N PHE A 20 -14.28 6.90 -5.15
CA PHE A 20 -12.86 7.11 -5.43
C PHE A 20 -12.64 7.22 -6.93
N ASN A 21 -11.89 8.23 -7.35
CA ASN A 21 -11.48 8.41 -8.74
C ASN A 21 -10.05 8.96 -8.78
N ASP A 22 -9.20 8.43 -9.63
CA ASP A 22 -7.78 8.77 -9.71
C ASP A 22 -7.33 9.02 -11.16
N GLY A 23 -6.01 9.10 -11.37
CA GLY A 23 -5.44 9.35 -12.70
C GLY A 23 -5.45 10.82 -13.12
N PHE A 24 -5.60 11.75 -12.18
CA PHE A 24 -5.52 13.19 -12.46
C PHE A 24 -4.07 13.69 -12.46
N ARG A 25 -3.77 14.67 -13.33
CA ARG A 25 -2.39 15.19 -13.50
C ARG A 25 -1.94 16.05 -12.33
N ASN A 26 -2.89 16.71 -11.68
CA ASN A 26 -2.65 17.60 -10.56
C ASN A 26 -3.88 17.66 -9.65
N ARG A 27 -3.70 18.20 -8.45
CA ARG A 27 -4.77 18.33 -7.45
C ARG A 27 -5.95 19.17 -7.93
N PHE A 28 -5.71 20.21 -8.73
CA PHE A 28 -6.76 21.07 -9.26
C PHE A 28 -7.71 20.28 -10.18
N GLU A 29 -7.16 19.43 -11.06
CA GLU A 29 -7.95 18.56 -11.92
C GLU A 29 -8.77 17.55 -11.10
N ALA A 30 -8.18 16.96 -10.05
CA ALA A 30 -8.91 16.07 -9.15
C ALA A 30 -10.06 16.81 -8.44
N GLU A 31 -9.79 18.01 -7.92
CA GLU A 31 -10.78 18.85 -7.25
C GLU A 31 -11.93 19.25 -8.17
N TRP A 32 -11.61 19.67 -9.40
CA TRP A 32 -12.59 20.04 -10.42
C TRP A 32 -13.52 18.86 -10.76
N ASN A 33 -12.95 17.66 -10.95
CA ASN A 33 -13.76 16.47 -11.25
C ASN A 33 -14.60 16.05 -10.04
N GLY A 34 -14.07 16.09 -8.81
CA GLY A 34 -14.83 15.79 -7.60
C GLY A 34 -16.03 16.73 -7.41
N LYS A 35 -15.83 18.04 -7.62
CA LYS A 35 -16.92 19.03 -7.62
C LYS A 35 -18.01 18.69 -8.64
N ARG A 36 -17.63 18.43 -9.88
CA ARG A 36 -18.56 18.11 -10.97
C ARG A 36 -19.37 16.84 -10.68
N GLU A 37 -18.68 15.74 -10.33
CA GLU A 37 -19.32 14.44 -10.15
C GLU A 37 -20.24 14.42 -8.92
N LEU A 38 -19.88 15.08 -7.83
CA LEU A 38 -20.75 15.18 -6.65
C LEU A 38 -22.00 16.02 -6.90
N ALA A 39 -21.87 17.08 -7.71
CA ALA A 39 -23.00 17.88 -8.16
C ALA A 39 -23.97 17.09 -9.03
N GLU A 40 -23.43 16.33 -10.00
CA GLU A 40 -24.23 15.46 -10.90
C GLU A 40 -25.00 14.38 -10.14
N LEU A 41 -24.41 13.84 -9.08
CA LEU A 41 -25.04 12.82 -8.25
C LEU A 41 -26.12 13.37 -7.30
N GLY A 42 -26.21 14.70 -7.15
CA GLY A 42 -27.03 15.31 -6.10
C GLY A 42 -26.65 14.80 -4.72
N SER A 43 -25.39 14.38 -4.53
CA SER A 43 -24.95 13.80 -3.28
C SER A 43 -25.04 14.90 -2.23
N GLY A 44 -25.79 14.69 -1.15
CA GLY A 44 -25.85 15.64 -0.02
C GLY A 44 -24.51 15.80 0.73
N ASN A 45 -23.40 15.34 0.14
CA ASN A 45 -22.07 15.52 0.65
C ASN A 45 -21.65 16.97 0.38
N ASN A 46 -21.42 17.73 1.44
CA ASN A 46 -20.91 19.10 1.36
C ASN A 46 -19.38 19.16 1.35
N TYR A 47 -18.71 18.02 1.22
CA TYR A 47 -17.26 17.93 1.19
C TYR A 47 -16.79 16.64 0.52
N PHE A 48 -15.52 16.65 0.09
CA PHE A 48 -14.79 15.50 -0.39
C PHE A 48 -13.30 15.70 -0.12
N TYR A 49 -12.48 14.72 -0.46
CA TYR A 49 -11.04 14.77 -0.27
C TYR A 49 -10.30 14.68 -1.58
N THR A 50 -9.12 15.30 -1.63
CA THR A 50 -8.15 15.09 -2.70
C THR A 50 -6.85 14.56 -2.10
N GLY A 51 -6.14 13.73 -2.85
CA GLY A 51 -4.89 13.13 -2.40
C GLY A 51 -3.91 12.92 -3.54
N GLU A 52 -2.69 12.55 -3.18
CA GLU A 52 -1.68 12.03 -4.09
C GLU A 52 -1.72 10.51 -4.08
N VAL A 53 -1.69 9.89 -5.26
CA VAL A 53 -1.77 8.45 -5.45
C VAL A 53 -0.41 7.91 -5.87
N SER A 54 0.07 6.93 -5.12
CA SER A 54 1.23 6.11 -5.46
C SER A 54 0.82 4.64 -5.51
N PRO A 55 1.44 3.81 -6.37
CA PRO A 55 1.27 2.37 -6.28
C PRO A 55 1.75 1.89 -4.91
N TRP A 56 0.89 1.16 -4.19
CA TRP A 56 1.28 0.50 -2.95
C TRP A 56 2.34 -0.55 -3.29
N ARG A 57 3.39 -0.64 -2.47
CA ARG A 57 4.45 -1.63 -2.65
C ARG A 57 4.54 -2.49 -1.40
N PRO A 58 4.33 -3.81 -1.52
CA PRO A 58 4.52 -4.71 -0.39
C PRO A 58 5.98 -4.66 0.07
N ASP A 59 6.16 -4.30 1.33
CA ASP A 59 7.40 -4.52 2.06
C ASP A 59 7.26 -5.79 2.89
N VAL A 60 7.95 -6.84 2.45
CA VAL A 60 8.02 -8.12 3.16
C VAL A 60 9.33 -8.29 3.92
N SER A 61 10.25 -7.32 3.83
CA SER A 61 11.52 -7.40 4.55
C SER A 61 11.32 -7.33 6.07
N GLY A 62 10.34 -6.55 6.51
CA GLY A 62 9.95 -6.46 7.93
C GLY A 62 9.35 -7.73 8.54
N PHE A 63 9.12 -8.80 7.77
CA PHE A 63 8.62 -10.09 8.29
C PHE A 63 9.75 -11.07 8.65
N ALA A 64 11.02 -10.66 8.61
CA ALA A 64 12.14 -11.55 8.92
C ALA A 64 12.11 -12.05 10.36
N GLU A 65 11.81 -11.15 11.32
CA GLU A 65 11.68 -11.49 12.74
C GLU A 65 10.50 -12.46 12.97
N GLU A 66 9.34 -12.16 12.37
CA GLU A 66 8.16 -13.04 12.45
C GLU A 66 8.44 -14.43 11.87
N LEU A 67 9.14 -14.51 10.74
CA LEU A 67 9.54 -15.78 10.14
C LEU A 67 10.42 -16.60 11.09
N LEU A 68 11.43 -15.98 11.72
CA LEU A 68 12.32 -16.67 12.65
C LEU A 68 11.58 -17.13 13.91
N ASN A 69 10.67 -16.31 14.44
CA ASN A 69 9.78 -16.69 15.54
C ASN A 69 8.92 -17.91 15.20
N LEU A 70 8.37 -17.98 13.97
CA LEU A 70 7.59 -19.13 13.52
C LEU A 70 8.45 -20.39 13.36
N VAL A 71 9.69 -20.26 12.87
CA VAL A 71 10.63 -21.39 12.74
C VAL A 71 11.05 -21.91 14.12
N GLN A 72 11.30 -21.03 15.09
CA GLN A 72 11.62 -21.41 16.46
C GLN A 72 10.44 -22.13 17.13
N GLN A 73 9.23 -21.59 16.98
CA GLN A 73 8.02 -22.28 17.45
C GLN A 73 7.87 -23.65 16.79
N GLN A 74 8.10 -23.78 15.49
CA GLN A 74 8.06 -25.09 14.84
C GLN A 74 9.11 -26.04 15.44
N ALA A 75 10.33 -25.57 15.68
CA ALA A 75 11.40 -26.36 16.28
C ALA A 75 11.03 -26.83 17.69
N ASP A 76 10.50 -25.96 18.55
CA ASP A 76 10.05 -26.30 19.91
C ASP A 76 8.96 -27.39 19.90
N TRP A 77 8.07 -27.35 18.92
CA TRP A 77 6.99 -28.35 18.80
C TRP A 77 7.43 -29.67 18.18
N GLU A 78 8.37 -29.65 17.23
CA GLU A 78 8.73 -30.82 16.41
C GLU A 78 10.04 -31.49 16.85
N ALA A 79 10.96 -30.76 17.47
CA ALA A 79 12.25 -31.27 17.93
C ALA A 79 12.20 -31.58 19.43
N PRO A 80 12.49 -32.83 19.87
CA PRO A 80 12.58 -33.18 21.28
C PRO A 80 13.94 -32.73 21.86
N SER A 81 14.24 -31.43 21.80
CA SER A 81 15.48 -30.84 22.31
C SER A 81 15.18 -29.55 23.06
N ASP A 82 15.72 -29.42 24.27
CA ASP A 82 15.61 -28.18 25.06
C ASP A 82 16.32 -27.00 24.36
N GLU A 83 17.28 -27.27 23.46
CA GLU A 83 17.98 -26.26 22.66
C GLU A 83 17.07 -25.60 21.60
N ALA A 84 15.87 -26.12 21.35
CA ALA A 84 14.94 -25.52 20.40
C ALA A 84 14.25 -24.26 20.96
N VAL A 85 14.23 -24.09 22.29
CA VAL A 85 13.47 -23.03 22.97
C VAL A 85 14.10 -21.65 22.74
N ASP A 86 15.43 -21.56 22.63
CA ASP A 86 16.20 -20.31 22.56
C ASP A 86 17.14 -20.21 21.35
N TRP A 87 17.05 -21.15 20.39
CA TRP A 87 17.97 -21.25 19.26
C TRP A 87 18.19 -19.94 18.47
N LEU A 88 17.13 -19.15 18.22
CA LEU A 88 17.20 -17.95 17.39
C LEU A 88 17.03 -16.64 18.19
N ASP A 89 17.11 -16.70 19.53
CA ASP A 89 16.93 -15.52 20.40
C ASP A 89 18.07 -14.49 20.24
N ASP A 90 19.27 -14.95 19.87
CA ASP A 90 20.50 -14.13 19.80
C ASP A 90 20.88 -13.71 18.36
N VAL A 91 19.96 -13.81 17.39
CA VAL A 91 20.20 -13.33 16.02
C VAL A 91 20.52 -11.83 16.04
N ALA A 92 21.59 -11.42 15.37
CA ALA A 92 21.98 -10.01 15.32
C ALA A 92 21.07 -9.20 14.39
N GLU A 93 20.89 -7.91 14.68
CA GLU A 93 20.09 -6.98 13.86
C GLU A 93 20.54 -6.96 12.38
N ASP A 94 21.85 -6.95 12.13
CA ASP A 94 22.40 -6.99 10.77
C ASP A 94 22.02 -8.29 10.01
N ASP A 95 21.93 -9.41 10.72
CA ASP A 95 21.55 -10.70 10.13
C ASP A 95 20.03 -10.77 9.87
N PHE A 96 19.21 -10.14 10.73
CA PHE A 96 17.78 -9.94 10.48
C PHE A 96 17.55 -9.12 9.20
N ASP A 97 18.29 -8.02 9.05
CA ASP A 97 18.20 -7.15 7.88
C ASP A 97 18.63 -7.89 6.60
N GLU A 98 19.69 -8.70 6.65
CA GLU A 98 20.11 -9.52 5.52
C GLU A 98 18.99 -10.47 5.08
N LEU A 99 18.38 -11.20 6.04
CA LEU A 99 17.29 -12.12 5.79
C LEU A 99 16.08 -11.39 5.19
N GLY A 100 15.68 -10.26 5.77
CA GLY A 100 14.57 -9.43 5.28
C GLY A 100 14.79 -8.97 3.84
N GLN A 101 16.00 -8.52 3.50
CA GLN A 101 16.34 -8.16 2.13
C GLN A 101 16.30 -9.36 1.17
N MET A 102 16.73 -10.54 1.60
CA MET A 102 16.63 -11.78 0.82
C MET A 102 15.17 -12.16 0.56
N MET A 103 14.31 -12.06 1.58
CA MET A 103 12.87 -12.28 1.46
C MET A 103 12.25 -11.31 0.45
N GLN A 104 12.54 -10.00 0.56
CA GLN A 104 12.02 -9.00 -0.38
C GLN A 104 12.45 -9.27 -1.82
N ARG A 105 13.73 -9.60 -2.04
CA ARG A 105 14.24 -9.95 -3.37
C ARG A 105 13.51 -11.17 -3.95
N THR A 106 13.27 -12.18 -3.12
CA THR A 106 12.60 -13.42 -3.52
C THR A 106 11.12 -13.18 -3.82
N PHE A 107 10.43 -12.46 -2.94
CA PHE A 107 9.03 -12.07 -3.14
C PHE A 107 8.86 -11.24 -4.42
N ASN A 108 9.71 -10.23 -4.63
CA ASN A 108 9.71 -9.43 -5.85
C ASN A 108 9.94 -10.28 -7.12
N ARG A 109 10.65 -11.41 -7.01
CA ARG A 109 10.84 -12.34 -8.13
C ARG A 109 9.61 -13.21 -8.34
N TRP A 110 9.02 -13.70 -7.26
CA TRP A 110 7.82 -14.54 -7.28
C TRP A 110 6.60 -13.77 -7.81
N ILE A 111 6.31 -12.58 -7.29
CA ILE A 111 5.16 -11.77 -7.72
C ILE A 111 5.24 -11.36 -9.20
N ARG A 112 6.46 -11.17 -9.74
CA ARG A 112 6.67 -10.91 -11.17
C ARG A 112 6.37 -12.13 -12.05
N LYS A 113 6.56 -13.35 -11.52
CA LYS A 113 6.21 -14.59 -12.21
C LYS A 113 4.72 -14.91 -12.13
N HIS A 114 4.04 -14.39 -11.11
CA HIS A 114 2.62 -14.59 -10.85
C HIS A 114 1.85 -13.27 -10.88
N PRO A 115 1.73 -12.63 -12.06
CA PRO A 115 1.04 -11.35 -12.20
C PRO A 115 -0.45 -11.42 -11.79
N GLU A 116 -1.06 -12.60 -11.75
CA GLU A 116 -2.42 -12.83 -11.24
C GLU A 116 -2.60 -12.46 -9.77
N TYR A 117 -1.53 -12.48 -8.97
CA TYR A 117 -1.54 -12.04 -7.57
C TYR A 117 -1.05 -10.59 -7.41
N LYS A 118 -0.67 -9.93 -8.50
CA LYS A 118 -0.28 -8.52 -8.45
C LYS A 118 -1.55 -7.67 -8.27
N LEU A 119 -1.77 -7.24 -7.05
CA LEU A 119 -2.87 -6.34 -6.70
C LEU A 119 -2.55 -4.93 -7.21
N ASP A 120 -3.55 -4.26 -7.76
CA ASP A 120 -3.46 -2.86 -8.18
C ASP A 120 -3.86 -1.95 -7.01
N PHE A 121 -3.16 -2.14 -5.89
CA PHE A 121 -3.36 -1.35 -4.69
C PHE A 121 -2.57 -0.05 -4.78
N PHE A 122 -3.11 0.97 -4.12
CA PHE A 122 -2.55 2.30 -4.08
C PHE A 122 -2.54 2.82 -2.65
N GLU A 123 -1.58 3.70 -2.38
CA GLU A 123 -1.55 4.53 -1.19
C GLU A 123 -2.05 5.92 -1.56
N VAL A 124 -2.75 6.57 -0.62
CA VAL A 124 -3.18 7.95 -0.76
C VAL A 124 -2.49 8.79 0.30
N GLU A 125 -1.64 9.70 -0.15
CA GLU A 125 -0.88 10.61 0.70
C GLU A 125 -1.35 12.06 0.51
N ASN A 126 -0.85 12.97 1.36
CA ASN A 126 -1.10 14.41 1.23
C ASN A 126 -2.59 14.75 1.11
N VAL A 127 -3.43 14.08 1.91
CA VAL A 127 -4.89 14.22 1.87
C VAL A 127 -5.31 15.64 2.27
N ARG A 128 -6.26 16.23 1.53
CA ARG A 128 -6.86 17.53 1.83
C ARG A 128 -8.37 17.48 1.66
N GLY A 129 -9.10 17.95 2.65
CA GLY A 129 -10.53 18.18 2.54
C GLY A 129 -10.85 19.39 1.66
N VAL A 130 -11.94 19.28 0.91
CA VAL A 130 -12.50 20.33 0.05
C VAL A 130 -13.97 20.48 0.40
N GLU A 131 -14.34 21.65 0.90
CA GLU A 131 -15.74 21.98 1.17
C GLU A 131 -16.44 22.48 -0.10
N LEU A 132 -17.68 22.05 -0.29
CA LEU A 132 -18.60 22.49 -1.31
C LEU A 132 -19.54 23.52 -0.69
N HIS A 133 -19.35 24.80 -1.03
CA HIS A 133 -20.32 25.84 -0.72
C HIS A 133 -21.26 26.03 -1.92
N GLU A 134 -22.52 26.33 -1.66
CA GLU A 134 -23.59 26.50 -2.67
C GLU A 134 -23.25 27.51 -3.78
N ALA A 135 -22.27 28.41 -3.58
CA ALA A 135 -21.81 29.38 -4.57
C ALA A 135 -20.79 28.83 -5.59
N ASN A 136 -20.34 27.58 -5.46
CA ASN A 136 -19.31 26.95 -6.29
C ASN A 136 -19.86 25.86 -7.24
N LEU A 137 -21.18 25.80 -7.41
CA LEU A 137 -21.91 24.97 -8.40
C LEU A 137 -22.47 25.86 -9.51
#